data_AF-A0A1V2LMD0-F1
#
_entry.id   AF-A0A1V2LMD0-F1
#
_cell.length_a   1.000
_cell.length_b   1.000
_cell.length_c   1.000
_cell.angle_alpha   90.00
_cell.angle_beta   90.00
_cell.angle_gamma   90.00
#
_symmetry.space_group_name_H-M   'P 1'
#
loop_
_entity.id
_entity.type
_entity.pdbx_description
1 polymer ?
#
loop_
_entity_poly.entity_id
_entity_poly.type
_entity_poly.pdbx_seq_one_letter_code
_entity_poly.pdbx_strand_id
1 'polypeptide(L)'
;MTCDNSVDFDSVVNLEENFYRDSYHNAHEIGFEHTKLDGKQFGIQTGFQRFVLLGALKKFTQLVDEELQNNDDLPNKISDKMLKSINEILKLSQGFYSDGLIETSNTPADVESYEKQMKLIKSKAKILYSKLGYKSKFSDLESTCRSLSGDIPSTQINTGDENDMW
;
A
#
# COMPACT_ATOMS: atom_id res chain seq x y z
N MET A 1 -25.52 59.60 -27.57
CA MET A 1 -25.30 58.16 -27.83
C MET A 1 -23.85 58.02 -28.26
N THR A 2 -22.94 57.99 -27.30
CA THR A 2 -21.50 57.95 -27.52
C THR A 2 -21.08 56.49 -27.57
N CYS A 3 -20.63 56.04 -28.74
CA CYS A 3 -20.10 54.70 -28.92
C CYS A 3 -18.78 54.60 -28.13
N ASP A 4 -18.81 53.86 -27.03
CA ASP A 4 -17.64 53.47 -26.26
C ASP A 4 -16.87 52.42 -27.07
N ASN A 5 -15.95 52.91 -27.92
CA ASN A 5 -15.14 52.08 -28.82
C ASN A 5 -13.66 52.13 -28.38
N SER A 6 -13.36 51.99 -27.09
CA SER A 6 -11.99 51.64 -26.67
C SER A 6 -11.80 50.13 -26.87
N VAL A 7 -11.61 49.71 -28.11
CA VAL A 7 -11.10 48.36 -28.39
C VAL A 7 -9.71 48.30 -27.74
N ASP A 8 -9.56 47.40 -26.77
CA ASP A 8 -8.29 47.16 -26.09
C ASP A 8 -7.33 46.45 -27.06
N PHE A 9 -6.61 47.24 -27.84
CA PHE A 9 -5.63 46.74 -28.80
C PHE A 9 -4.47 46.01 -28.12
N ASP A 10 -4.17 46.30 -26.85
CA ASP A 10 -3.14 45.58 -26.09
C ASP A 10 -3.60 44.16 -25.77
N SER A 11 -4.87 43.95 -25.47
CA SER A 11 -5.47 42.60 -25.35
C SER A 11 -5.39 41.80 -26.65
N VAL A 12 -5.63 42.44 -27.80
CA VAL A 12 -5.58 41.78 -29.12
C VAL A 12 -4.15 41.46 -29.54
N VAL A 13 -3.19 42.35 -29.27
CA VAL A 13 -1.76 42.13 -29.57
C VAL A 13 -1.16 41.03 -28.68
N ASN A 14 -1.58 40.96 -27.42
CA ASN A 14 -1.11 39.93 -26.47
C ASN A 14 -2.05 38.72 -26.40
N LEU A 15 -2.95 38.55 -27.38
CA LEU A 15 -3.97 37.51 -27.36
C LEU A 15 -3.36 36.10 -27.27
N GLU A 16 -2.33 35.83 -28.05
CA GLU A 16 -1.61 34.54 -28.01
C GLU A 16 -0.97 34.29 -26.65
N GLU A 17 -0.24 35.27 -26.10
CA GLU A 17 0.39 35.18 -24.78
C GLU A 17 -0.64 34.95 -23.67
N ASN A 18 -1.79 35.62 -23.77
CA ASN A 18 -2.91 35.42 -22.85
C ASN A 18 -3.48 34.00 -22.97
N PHE A 19 -3.71 33.49 -24.18
CA PHE A 19 -4.15 32.10 -24.39
C PHE A 19 -3.13 31.07 -23.90
N TYR A 20 -1.83 31.30 -24.09
CA TYR A 20 -0.78 30.42 -23.57
C TYR A 20 -0.78 30.40 -22.04
N ARG A 21 -0.81 31.58 -21.41
CA ARG A 21 -0.84 31.69 -19.96
C ARG A 21 -2.09 31.05 -19.36
N ASP A 22 -3.25 31.32 -19.94
CA ASP A 22 -4.53 30.77 -19.48
C ASP A 22 -4.57 29.25 -19.68
N SER A 23 -4.11 28.74 -20.83
CA SER A 23 -4.03 27.30 -21.09
C SER A 23 -3.03 26.61 -20.16
N TYR A 24 -1.88 27.22 -19.89
CA TYR A 24 -0.90 26.70 -18.94
C TYR A 24 -1.47 26.64 -17.52
N HIS A 25 -2.10 27.72 -17.06
CA HIS A 25 -2.74 27.76 -15.74
C HIS A 25 -3.85 26.71 -15.62
N ASN A 26 -4.72 26.62 -16.62
CA ASN A 26 -5.80 25.62 -16.65
C ASN A 26 -5.23 24.19 -16.66
N ALA A 27 -4.23 23.91 -17.49
CA ALA A 27 -3.58 22.60 -17.53
C ALA A 27 -2.88 22.27 -16.21
N HIS A 28 -2.25 23.25 -15.57
CA HIS A 28 -1.60 23.06 -14.28
C HIS A 28 -2.60 22.76 -13.16
N GLU A 29 -3.72 23.49 -13.10
CA GLU A 29 -4.76 23.29 -12.10
C GLU A 29 -5.47 21.95 -12.28
N ILE A 30 -5.85 21.61 -13.52
CA ILE A 30 -6.42 20.31 -13.87
C ILE A 30 -5.44 19.20 -13.52
N GLY A 31 -4.17 19.33 -13.93
CA GLY A 31 -3.12 18.35 -13.65
C GLY A 31 -2.89 18.14 -12.16
N PHE A 32 -2.94 19.22 -11.37
CA PHE A 32 -2.80 19.15 -9.91
C PHE A 32 -3.96 18.38 -9.26
N GLU A 33 -5.21 18.69 -9.61
CA GLU A 33 -6.36 17.98 -9.03
C GLU A 33 -6.43 16.52 -9.50
N HIS A 34 -6.07 16.23 -10.76
CA HIS A 34 -5.93 14.85 -11.23
C HIS A 34 -4.87 14.07 -10.45
N THR A 35 -3.67 14.64 -10.30
CA THR A 35 -2.57 14.00 -9.53
C THR A 35 -2.99 13.68 -8.09
N LYS A 36 -3.73 14.60 -7.47
CA LYS A 36 -4.25 14.43 -6.11
C LYS A 36 -5.31 13.34 -6.01
N LEU A 37 -6.20 13.21 -7.00
CA LEU A 37 -7.18 12.14 -7.07
C LEU A 37 -6.49 10.79 -7.29
N ASP A 38 -5.55 10.73 -8.22
CA ASP A 38 -4.80 9.51 -8.55
C ASP A 38 -3.98 9.04 -7.34
N GLY A 39 -3.31 9.96 -6.64
CA GLY A 39 -2.59 9.67 -5.41
C GLY A 39 -3.49 9.10 -4.30
N LYS A 40 -4.72 9.62 -4.17
CA LYS A 40 -5.72 9.08 -3.22
C LYS A 40 -6.17 7.67 -3.61
N GLN A 41 -6.50 7.45 -4.88
CA GLN A 41 -6.92 6.14 -5.37
C GLN A 41 -5.82 5.09 -5.19
N PHE A 42 -4.59 5.45 -5.55
CA PHE A 42 -3.42 4.61 -5.36
C PHE A 42 -3.16 4.29 -3.88
N GLY A 43 -3.29 5.28 -2.99
CA GLY A 43 -3.19 5.07 -1.55
C GLY A 43 -4.23 4.08 -1.01
N ILE A 44 -5.48 4.21 -1.46
CA ILE A 44 -6.56 3.28 -1.07
C ILE A 44 -6.29 1.86 -1.59
N GLN A 45 -5.90 1.73 -2.87
CA GLN A 45 -5.59 0.44 -3.48
C GLN A 45 -4.44 -0.26 -2.75
N THR A 46 -3.32 0.43 -2.55
CA THR A 46 -2.15 -0.13 -1.86
C THR A 46 -2.46 -0.46 -0.40
N GLY A 47 -3.22 0.38 0.29
CA GLY A 47 -3.70 0.12 1.65
C GLY A 47 -4.55 -1.15 1.72
N PHE A 48 -5.50 -1.33 0.81
CA PHE A 48 -6.35 -2.51 0.74
C PHE A 48 -5.54 -3.79 0.51
N GLN A 49 -4.61 -3.81 -0.44
CA GLN A 49 -3.75 -4.95 -0.72
C GLN A 49 -2.94 -5.39 0.50
N ARG A 50 -2.36 -4.40 1.21
CA ARG A 50 -1.58 -4.65 2.42
C ARG A 50 -2.46 -5.18 3.55
N PHE A 51 -3.67 -4.61 3.71
CA PHE A 51 -4.63 -5.05 4.71
C PHE A 51 -5.09 -6.49 4.51
N VAL A 52 -5.39 -6.89 3.27
CA VAL A 52 -5.79 -8.27 2.93
C VAL A 52 -4.69 -9.25 3.29
N LEU A 53 -3.45 -8.98 2.86
CA LEU A 53 -2.32 -9.86 3.15
C LEU A 53 -2.04 -9.95 4.66
N LEU A 54 -2.09 -8.83 5.38
CA LEU A 54 -1.88 -8.82 6.83
C LEU A 54 -2.95 -9.63 7.57
N GLY A 55 -4.22 -9.42 7.23
CA GLY A 55 -5.34 -10.15 7.81
C GLY A 55 -5.24 -11.66 7.54
N ALA A 56 -4.86 -12.03 6.32
CA ALA A 56 -4.63 -13.42 5.93
C ALA A 56 -3.50 -14.06 6.75
N LEU A 57 -2.35 -13.39 6.89
CA LEU A 57 -1.22 -13.86 7.68
C LEU A 57 -1.58 -14.02 9.16
N LYS A 58 -2.31 -13.04 9.72
CA LYS A 58 -2.80 -13.09 11.09
C LYS A 58 -3.71 -14.31 11.30
N LYS A 59 -4.75 -14.46 10.47
CA LYS A 59 -5.72 -15.56 10.65
C LYS A 59 -5.07 -16.92 10.44
N PHE A 60 -4.19 -17.07 9.45
CA PHE A 60 -3.47 -18.32 9.24
C PHE A 60 -2.54 -18.65 10.42
N THR A 61 -1.87 -17.64 11.01
CA THR A 61 -1.06 -17.83 12.23
C THR A 61 -1.92 -18.29 13.40
N GLN A 62 -3.13 -17.72 13.57
CA GLN A 62 -4.07 -18.13 14.61
C GLN A 62 -4.53 -19.58 14.43
N LEU A 63 -4.87 -19.98 13.20
CA LEU A 63 -5.26 -21.37 12.92
C LEU A 63 -4.12 -22.35 13.22
N VAL A 64 -2.88 -21.97 12.90
CA VAL A 64 -1.70 -22.76 13.27
C VAL A 64 -1.55 -22.85 14.79
N ASP A 65 -1.71 -21.75 15.52
CA ASP A 65 -1.65 -21.76 17.00
C ASP A 65 -2.75 -22.66 17.61
N GLU A 66 -3.98 -22.56 17.12
CA GLU A 66 -5.12 -23.41 17.51
C GLU A 66 -4.84 -24.89 17.21
N GLU A 67 -4.30 -25.22 16.03
CA GLU A 67 -3.95 -26.59 15.63
C GLU A 67 -2.85 -27.17 16.54
N LEU A 68 -1.86 -26.35 16.91
CA LEU A 68 -0.78 -26.75 17.81
C LEU A 68 -1.24 -26.97 19.26
N GLN A 69 -2.23 -26.23 19.72
CA GLN A 69 -2.79 -26.38 21.07
C GLN A 69 -3.75 -27.59 21.18
N ASN A 70 -4.45 -27.95 20.10
CA ASN A 70 -5.46 -29.02 20.12
C ASN A 70 -4.88 -30.43 19.84
N ASN A 71 -3.67 -30.54 19.30
CA ASN A 71 -3.05 -31.85 19.03
C ASN A 71 -2.15 -32.30 20.19
N ASP A 72 -2.71 -33.11 21.10
CA ASP A 72 -1.99 -33.74 22.22
C ASP A 72 -0.85 -34.70 21.78
N ASP A 73 -0.81 -35.10 20.51
CA ASP A 73 0.24 -35.96 19.92
C ASP A 73 1.47 -35.17 19.40
N LEU A 74 1.41 -33.84 19.35
CA LEU A 74 2.51 -32.97 18.88
C LEU A 74 3.51 -32.41 19.93
N PRO A 75 3.36 -32.59 21.26
CA PRO A 75 4.14 -31.81 22.24
C PRO A 75 5.65 -32.09 22.22
N ASN A 76 6.10 -33.18 21.59
CA ASN A 76 7.53 -33.48 21.47
C ASN A 76 8.23 -32.87 20.23
N LYS A 77 7.53 -32.13 19.37
CA LYS A 77 8.13 -31.51 18.16
C LYS A 77 8.07 -29.98 18.12
N ILE A 78 7.26 -29.35 18.97
CA ILE A 78 7.12 -27.90 19.00
C ILE A 78 8.21 -27.31 19.89
N SER A 79 9.17 -26.63 19.27
CA SER A 79 10.16 -25.85 20.03
C SER A 79 9.52 -24.60 20.64
N ASP A 80 9.93 -24.21 21.85
CA ASP A 80 9.64 -22.89 22.43
C ASP A 80 9.93 -21.73 21.47
N LYS A 81 10.91 -21.90 20.57
CA LYS A 81 11.26 -20.89 19.55
C LYS A 81 10.13 -20.69 18.53
N MET A 82 9.35 -21.73 18.21
CA MET A 82 8.21 -21.65 17.30
C MET A 82 7.04 -20.93 17.96
N LEU A 83 6.72 -21.28 19.21
CA LEU A 83 5.68 -20.60 19.99
C LEU A 83 6.00 -19.11 20.17
N LYS A 84 7.26 -18.76 20.45
CA LYS A 84 7.72 -17.36 20.46
C LYS A 84 7.51 -16.67 19.11
N SER A 85 7.80 -17.36 18.00
CA SER A 85 7.62 -16.80 16.65
C SER A 85 6.15 -16.54 16.32
N ILE A 86 5.25 -17.46 16.71
CA ILE A 86 3.79 -17.30 16.57
C ILE A 86 3.32 -16.08 17.36
N ASN A 87 3.67 -16.01 18.65
CA ASN A 87 3.30 -14.89 19.52
C ASN A 87 3.82 -13.54 19.00
N GLU A 88 5.05 -13.51 18.48
CA GLU A 88 5.60 -12.29 17.85
C GLU A 88 4.80 -11.87 16.61
N ILE A 89 4.45 -12.80 15.71
CA ILE A 89 3.66 -12.49 14.52
C ILE A 89 2.28 -11.96 14.91
N LEU A 90 1.62 -12.60 15.89
CA LEU A 90 0.31 -12.17 16.37
C LEU A 90 0.36 -10.81 17.04
N LYS A 91 1.35 -10.57 17.91
CA LYS A 91 1.55 -9.27 18.57
C LYS A 91 1.79 -8.15 17.56
N LEU A 92 2.71 -8.38 16.60
CA LEU A 92 2.98 -7.41 15.53
C LEU A 92 1.73 -7.15 14.70
N SER A 93 1.02 -8.20 14.28
CA SER A 93 -0.19 -8.07 13.47
C SER A 93 -1.32 -7.36 14.22
N GLN A 94 -1.47 -7.61 15.53
CA GLN A 94 -2.48 -6.95 16.35
C GLN A 94 -2.17 -5.47 16.58
N GLY A 95 -0.90 -5.10 16.59
CA GLY A 95 -0.46 -3.70 16.63
C GLY A 95 -1.03 -2.84 15.49
N PHE A 96 -1.34 -3.42 14.32
CA PHE A 96 -1.95 -2.66 13.21
C PHE A 96 -3.42 -2.29 13.46
N TYR A 97 -4.10 -2.96 14.38
CA TYR A 97 -5.54 -2.77 14.66
C TYR A 97 -5.79 -2.01 15.97
N SER A 98 -4.78 -1.93 16.83
CA SER A 98 -4.87 -1.17 18.08
C SER A 98 -4.68 0.32 17.79
N ASP A 99 -5.55 1.16 18.36
CA ASP A 99 -5.39 2.62 18.32
C ASP A 99 -3.98 2.99 18.81
N GLY A 100 -3.19 3.66 17.96
CA GLY A 100 -1.93 4.30 18.33
C GLY A 100 -0.61 3.59 18.00
N LEU A 101 -0.60 2.47 17.26
CA LEU A 101 0.66 1.79 16.87
C LEU A 101 1.13 2.08 15.44
N ILE A 102 0.22 2.46 14.55
CA ILE A 102 0.55 2.95 13.21
C ILE A 102 -0.33 4.16 12.96
N GLU A 103 0.31 5.33 12.84
CA GLU A 103 -0.38 6.52 12.39
C GLU A 103 -0.84 6.26 10.95
N THR A 104 -2.16 6.30 10.70
CA THR A 104 -2.73 6.22 9.34
C THR A 104 -2.53 7.52 8.57
N SER A 105 -1.56 8.32 9.00
CA SER A 105 -1.16 9.53 8.31
C SER A 105 -0.35 9.14 7.08
N ASN A 106 -0.54 9.85 5.98
CA ASN A 106 0.23 9.62 4.75
C ASN A 106 1.63 10.26 4.82
N THR A 107 2.22 10.43 6.01
CA THR A 107 3.58 10.94 6.10
C THR A 107 4.58 9.90 5.56
N PRO A 108 5.68 10.32 4.93
CA PRO A 108 6.71 9.39 4.47
C PRO A 108 7.27 8.49 5.57
N ALA A 109 7.37 9.00 6.80
CA ALA A 109 7.89 8.25 7.95
C ALA A 109 6.96 7.12 8.38
N ASP A 110 5.64 7.37 8.38
CA ASP A 110 4.65 6.36 8.77
C ASP A 110 4.54 5.24 7.73
N VAL A 111 4.56 5.61 6.45
CA VAL A 111 4.61 4.64 5.35
C VAL A 111 5.85 3.76 5.46
N GLU A 112 7.02 4.33 5.75
CA GLU A 112 8.26 3.57 5.91
C GLU A 112 8.17 2.61 7.12
N SER A 113 7.65 3.09 8.25
CA SER A 113 7.45 2.26 9.46
C SER A 113 6.50 1.10 9.18
N TYR A 114 5.38 1.38 8.51
CA TYR A 114 4.41 0.36 8.07
C TYR A 114 5.09 -0.71 7.20
N GLU A 115 5.84 -0.29 6.19
CA GLU A 115 6.51 -1.22 5.27
C GLU A 115 7.55 -2.09 5.97
N LYS A 116 8.32 -1.50 6.90
CA LYS A 116 9.29 -2.24 7.71
C LYS A 116 8.60 -3.32 8.54
N GLN A 117 7.51 -2.97 9.23
CA GLN A 117 6.74 -3.92 10.03
C GLN A 117 6.12 -5.03 9.17
N MET A 118 5.53 -4.68 8.02
CA MET A 118 4.93 -5.64 7.10
C MET A 118 5.97 -6.62 6.53
N LYS A 119 7.15 -6.12 6.11
CA LYS A 119 8.27 -6.96 5.67
C LYS A 119 8.74 -7.90 6.79
N LEU A 120 8.79 -7.41 8.02
CA LEU A 120 9.16 -8.20 9.19
C LEU A 120 8.15 -9.33 9.46
N ILE A 121 6.84 -9.04 9.48
CA ILE A 121 5.78 -10.03 9.68
C ILE A 121 5.86 -11.11 8.59
N LYS A 122 5.92 -10.69 7.33
CA LYS A 122 5.99 -11.58 6.17
C LYS A 122 7.20 -12.52 6.24
N SER A 123 8.38 -12.00 6.56
CA SER A 123 9.60 -12.81 6.65
C SER A 123 9.54 -13.82 7.80
N LYS A 124 9.05 -13.42 8.98
CA LYS A 124 8.84 -14.32 10.12
C LYS A 124 7.83 -15.42 9.80
N ALA A 125 6.69 -15.06 9.20
CA ALA A 125 5.65 -15.99 8.79
C ALA A 125 6.19 -17.02 7.78
N LYS A 126 6.90 -16.56 6.74
CA LYS A 126 7.54 -17.45 5.75
C LYS A 126 8.46 -18.47 6.40
N ILE A 127 9.31 -18.04 7.35
CA ILE A 127 10.24 -18.93 8.05
C ILE A 127 9.47 -19.94 8.93
N LEU A 128 8.49 -19.47 9.69
CA LEU A 128 7.66 -20.31 10.56
C LEU A 128 6.95 -21.40 9.75
N TYR A 129 6.22 -21.01 8.71
CA TYR A 129 5.46 -21.96 7.88
C TYR A 129 6.38 -22.92 7.13
N SER A 130 7.56 -22.47 6.71
CA SER A 130 8.56 -23.39 6.13
C SER A 130 8.99 -24.46 7.13
N LYS A 131 9.19 -24.10 8.40
CA LYS A 131 9.56 -25.06 9.46
C LYS A 131 8.44 -26.04 9.80
N LEU A 132 7.18 -25.60 9.69
CA LEU A 132 6.00 -26.42 9.91
C LEU A 132 5.62 -27.30 8.69
N GLY A 133 6.35 -27.18 7.57
CA GLY A 133 6.02 -27.91 6.33
C GLY A 133 4.90 -27.26 5.50
N TYR A 134 4.42 -26.09 5.90
CA TYR A 134 3.36 -25.31 5.23
C TYR A 134 3.89 -24.33 4.18
N LYS A 135 5.07 -24.61 3.59
CA LYS A 135 5.70 -23.73 2.58
C LYS A 135 4.81 -23.51 1.35
N SER A 136 4.15 -24.56 0.85
CA SER A 136 3.21 -24.44 -0.28
C SER A 136 1.99 -23.61 0.10
N LYS A 137 1.37 -23.91 1.25
CA LYS A 137 0.21 -23.17 1.77
C LYS A 137 0.48 -21.68 1.93
N PHE A 138 1.69 -21.29 2.34
CA PHE A 138 2.07 -19.87 2.39
C PHE A 138 2.11 -19.23 0.99
N SER A 139 2.68 -19.92 0.01
CA SER A 139 2.70 -19.44 -1.38
C SER A 139 1.29 -19.33 -1.96
N ASP A 140 0.42 -20.30 -1.66
CA ASP A 140 -0.97 -20.31 -2.11
C ASP A 140 -1.76 -19.16 -1.46
N LEU A 141 -1.50 -18.89 -0.17
CA LEU A 141 -2.08 -17.75 0.55
C LEU A 141 -1.67 -16.43 -0.09
N GLU A 142 -0.38 -16.24 -0.39
CA GLU A 142 0.10 -15.04 -1.08
C GLU A 142 -0.54 -14.89 -2.47
N SER A 143 -0.61 -15.98 -3.24
CA SER A 143 -1.24 -15.99 -4.56
C SER A 143 -2.73 -15.62 -4.49
N THR A 144 -3.45 -16.17 -3.52
CA THR A 144 -4.86 -15.86 -3.29
C THR A 144 -5.05 -14.40 -2.93
N CYS A 145 -4.20 -13.85 -2.05
CA CYS A 145 -4.26 -12.43 -1.69
C CYS A 145 -4.00 -11.52 -2.89
N ARG A 146 -3.04 -11.89 -3.76
CA ARG A 146 -2.75 -11.15 -5.00
C ARG A 146 -3.90 -11.24 -6.00
N SER A 147 -4.49 -12.42 -6.18
CA SER A 147 -5.65 -12.59 -7.05
C SER A 147 -6.86 -11.78 -6.56
N LEU A 148 -7.02 -11.62 -5.24
CA LEU A 148 -8.15 -10.90 -4.65
C LEU A 148 -7.95 -9.37 -4.66
N SER A 149 -6.74 -8.91 -4.33
CA SER A 149 -6.47 -7.48 -4.11
C SER A 149 -5.60 -6.82 -5.18
N GLY A 150 -5.06 -7.60 -6.12
CA GLY A 150 -4.03 -7.18 -7.05
C GLY A 150 -2.62 -7.29 -6.47
N ASP A 151 -1.62 -6.98 -7.29
CA ASP A 151 -0.24 -6.96 -6.84
C ASP A 151 0.03 -5.72 -6.00
N ILE A 152 0.68 -5.91 -4.85
CA ILE A 152 1.28 -4.81 -4.10
C ILE A 152 2.40 -4.28 -4.99
N PRO A 153 2.32 -3.03 -5.49
CA PRO A 153 3.41 -2.46 -6.25
C PRO A 153 4.63 -2.43 -5.32
N SER A 154 5.56 -3.36 -5.55
CA SER A 154 6.87 -3.33 -4.94
C SER A 154 7.54 -2.09 -5.49
N THR A 155 7.53 -0.99 -4.74
CA THR A 155 8.26 0.27 -5.00
C THR A 155 8.83 0.29 -6.41
N GLN A 156 8.01 0.59 -7.42
CA GLN A 156 8.52 0.85 -8.76
C GLN A 156 9.20 2.23 -8.69
N ILE A 157 10.38 2.23 -8.09
CA ILE A 157 11.46 3.11 -8.48
C ILE A 157 12.26 2.24 -9.45
N ASN A 158 12.28 2.63 -10.72
CA ASN A 158 12.90 1.95 -11.86
C ASN A 158 12.15 0.74 -12.46
N THR A 159 11.12 1.04 -13.23
CA THR A 159 11.20 0.74 -14.67
C THR A 159 10.85 2.04 -15.37
N GLY A 160 11.88 2.77 -15.81
CA GLY A 160 11.71 3.89 -16.71
C GLY A 160 11.13 3.34 -18.01
N ASP A 161 9.85 3.57 -18.21
CA ASP A 161 9.34 3.78 -19.55
C ASP A 161 9.01 5.27 -19.60
N GLU A 162 10.00 6.06 -20.05
CA GLU A 162 9.85 7.49 -20.30
C GLU A 162 8.82 7.76 -21.42
N ASN A 163 8.28 6.71 -22.06
CA ASN A 163 7.29 6.79 -23.12
C ASN A 163 5.84 6.94 -22.63
N ASP A 164 5.56 6.84 -21.33
CA ASP A 164 4.20 6.98 -20.76
C ASP A 164 3.95 8.34 -20.09
N MET A 165 4.81 9.33 -20.34
CA MET A 165 4.53 10.73 -19.99
C MET A 165 4.46 11.59 -21.25
N TRP A 166 3.28 11.56 -21.87
CA TRP A 166 2.82 12.29 -23.07
C TRP A 166 3.26 11.73 -24.43
#